data_AF-A0A944TFW5-F1
#
_entry.id   AF-A0A944TFW5-F1
#
_cell.length_a   1.000
_cell.length_b   1.000
_cell.length_c   1.000
_cell.angle_alpha   90.00
_cell.angle_beta   90.00
_cell.angle_gamma   90.00
#
_symmetry.space_group_name_H-M   'P 1'
#
loop_
_entity.id
_entity.type
_entity.pdbx_description
1 polymer ?
#
loop_
_entity_poly.entity_id
_entity_poly.type
_entity_poly.pdbx_seq_one_letter_code
_entity_poly.pdbx_strand_id
1 'polypeptide(L)'
;MANFYKPDLGANPEDPFARDEADKLVRRAYWLDMGDRSVILAMTQGIGGHLHNDQKRSHLEDIGRTHLIDAICVQEILPPEEGD
;
A
#
# COMPACT_ATOMS: atom_id res chain seq x y z
N MET A 1 12.58 -6.76 9.44
CA MET A 1 11.44 -6.00 10.00
C MET A 1 10.55 -5.61 8.83
N ALA A 2 9.24 -5.84 8.91
CA ALA A 2 8.34 -5.47 7.83
C ALA A 2 8.32 -3.94 7.70
N ASN A 3 8.52 -3.42 6.48
CA ASN A 3 8.61 -1.98 6.25
C ASN A 3 7.21 -1.44 5.92
N PHE A 4 6.30 -1.47 6.88
CA PHE A 4 4.93 -1.01 6.67
C PHE A 4 4.86 0.51 6.57
N TYR A 5 3.96 0.99 5.69
CA TYR A 5 3.58 2.39 5.64
C TYR A 5 2.89 2.80 6.95
N LYS A 6 3.24 3.98 7.47
CA LYS A 6 2.65 4.58 8.67
C LYS A 6 1.88 5.83 8.28
N PRO A 7 0.53 5.77 8.20
CA PRO A 7 -0.27 6.94 7.89
C PRO A 7 -0.30 7.93 9.06
N ASP A 8 -0.48 9.21 8.75
CA ASP A 8 -0.79 10.23 9.76
C ASP A 8 -2.27 10.13 10.16
N LEU A 9 -2.53 9.42 11.26
CA LEU A 9 -3.88 9.20 11.78
C LEU A 9 -4.50 10.45 12.43
N GLY A 10 -3.70 11.50 12.68
CA GLY A 10 -4.22 12.79 13.12
C GLY A 10 -4.86 13.57 11.96
N ALA A 11 -4.28 13.45 10.76
CA ALA A 11 -4.82 14.04 9.54
C ALA A 11 -5.89 13.15 8.87
N ASN A 12 -5.69 11.83 8.87
CA ASN A 12 -6.63 10.86 8.29
C ASN A 12 -6.87 9.68 9.26
N PRO A 13 -7.81 9.81 10.22
CA PRO A 13 -8.10 8.75 11.19
C PRO A 13 -8.72 7.49 10.56
N GLU A 14 -9.26 7.63 9.35
CA GLU A 14 -9.92 6.56 8.60
C GLU A 14 -8.98 5.84 7.63
N ASP A 15 -7.67 6.11 7.71
CA ASP A 15 -6.71 5.53 6.80
C ASP A 15 -6.77 3.98 6.83
N PRO A 16 -6.93 3.31 5.68
CA PRO A 16 -7.03 1.86 5.60
C PRO A 16 -5.69 1.14 5.82
N PHE A 17 -4.56 1.86 5.80
CA PHE A 17 -3.26 1.34 6.22
C PHE A 17 -3.02 1.46 7.73
N ALA A 18 -3.97 2.01 8.50
CA ALA A 18 -3.86 2.10 9.96
C ALA A 18 -3.58 0.73 10.59
N ARG A 19 -2.54 0.70 11.45
CA ARG A 19 -2.13 -0.49 12.21
C ARG A 19 -2.27 -0.25 13.71
N ASP A 20 -2.54 -1.32 14.44
CA ASP A 20 -2.53 -1.33 15.90
C ASP A 20 -1.10 -1.39 16.46
N GLU A 21 -0.98 -1.43 17.79
CA GLU A 21 0.31 -1.51 18.49
C GLU A 21 1.09 -2.81 18.19
N ALA A 22 0.44 -3.82 17.61
CA ALA A 22 1.04 -5.09 17.21
C ALA A 22 1.32 -5.16 15.70
N ASP A 23 1.35 -4.00 15.01
CA ASP A 23 1.52 -3.88 13.56
C ASP A 23 0.44 -4.62 12.75
N LYS A 24 -0.78 -4.83 13.27
CA LYS A 24 -1.88 -5.45 12.52
C LYS A 24 -2.81 -4.40 11.93
N LEU A 25 -3.25 -4.62 10.68
CA LEU A 25 -4.24 -3.75 10.05
C LEU A 25 -5.53 -3.71 10.87
N VAL A 26 -5.89 -2.52 11.36
CA VAL A 26 -7.15 -2.29 12.10
C VAL A 26 -8.35 -2.50 11.16
N ARG A 27 -8.21 -2.07 9.91
CA ARG A 27 -9.26 -2.16 8.86
C ARG A 27 -8.97 -3.29 7.87
N ARG A 28 -8.51 -4.44 8.34
CA ARG A 28 -8.12 -5.56 7.47
C ARG A 28 -9.24 -6.00 6.50
N ALA A 29 -10.50 -5.98 6.96
CA ALA A 29 -11.66 -6.34 6.14
C ALA A 29 -11.78 -5.49 4.86
N TYR A 30 -11.44 -4.21 4.93
CA TYR A 30 -11.43 -3.31 3.77
C TYR A 30 -10.62 -3.88 2.60
N TRP A 31 -9.45 -4.47 2.89
CA TRP A 31 -8.58 -5.06 1.88
C TRP A 31 -9.01 -6.46 1.46
N LEU A 32 -9.48 -7.26 2.41
CA LEU A 32 -9.87 -8.65 2.13
C LEU A 32 -11.16 -8.75 1.32
N ASP A 33 -12.09 -7.82 1.50
CA ASP A 33 -13.37 -7.78 0.79
C ASP A 33 -13.21 -7.26 -0.66
N MET A 34 -12.10 -6.59 -0.97
CA MET A 34 -11.82 -6.11 -2.32
C MET A 34 -11.43 -7.26 -3.28
N GLY A 35 -11.89 -7.22 -4.52
CA GLY A 35 -11.32 -8.07 -5.57
C GLY A 35 -9.90 -7.65 -5.96
N ASP A 36 -9.14 -8.54 -6.60
CA ASP A 36 -7.75 -8.28 -7.02
C ASP A 36 -7.61 -7.03 -7.88
N ARG A 37 -8.52 -6.83 -8.84
CA ARG A 37 -8.53 -5.63 -9.68
C ARG A 37 -8.70 -4.34 -8.86
N SER A 38 -9.53 -4.36 -7.82
CA SER A 38 -9.75 -3.22 -6.94
C SER A 38 -8.50 -2.93 -6.10
N VAL A 39 -7.83 -3.98 -5.60
CA VAL A 39 -6.56 -3.82 -4.87
C VAL A 39 -5.46 -3.24 -5.77
N ILE A 40 -5.34 -3.72 -7.01
CA ILE A 40 -4.38 -3.16 -7.97
C ILE A 40 -4.64 -1.66 -8.17
N LEU A 41 -5.88 -1.25 -8.44
CA LEU A 41 -6.22 0.15 -8.63
C LEU A 41 -5.96 0.99 -7.37
N ALA A 42 -6.36 0.51 -6.20
CA ALA A 42 -6.11 1.19 -4.93
C ALA A 42 -4.62 1.41 -4.69
N MET A 43 -3.77 0.44 -5.04
CA MET A 43 -2.32 0.48 -4.79
C MET A 43 -1.50 1.21 -5.87
N THR A 44 -2.05 1.40 -7.06
CA THR A 44 -1.35 2.05 -8.18
C THR A 44 -1.85 3.45 -8.48
N GLN A 45 -3.16 3.69 -8.35
CA GLN A 45 -3.82 4.96 -8.72
C GLN A 45 -4.61 5.58 -7.57
N GLY A 46 -4.82 4.84 -6.48
CA GLY A 46 -5.57 5.29 -5.32
C GLY A 46 -4.68 5.58 -4.11
N ILE A 47 -5.22 5.25 -2.95
CA ILE A 47 -4.62 5.44 -1.61
C ILE A 47 -3.22 4.84 -1.43
N GLY A 48 -2.80 3.85 -2.23
CA GLY A 48 -1.47 3.26 -2.17
C GLY A 48 -0.52 3.79 -3.25
N GLY A 49 -0.97 4.74 -4.08
CA GLY A 49 -0.19 5.25 -5.22
C GLY A 49 1.14 5.88 -4.78
N HIS A 50 1.15 6.60 -3.66
CA HIS A 50 2.32 7.29 -3.09
C HIS A 50 3.23 6.42 -2.23
N LEU A 51 2.90 5.14 -2.01
CA LEU A 51 3.73 4.24 -1.21
C LEU A 51 4.95 3.76 -2.02
N HIS A 52 6.07 3.53 -1.33
CA HIS A 52 7.23 2.86 -1.94
C HIS A 52 6.94 1.38 -2.20
N ASN A 53 7.61 0.81 -3.20
CA ASN A 53 7.42 -0.58 -3.59
C ASN A 53 7.65 -1.58 -2.43
N ASP A 54 8.58 -1.31 -1.53
CA ASP A 54 8.80 -2.17 -0.36
C ASP A 54 7.63 -2.13 0.65
N GLN A 55 6.98 -0.97 0.79
CA GLN A 55 5.78 -0.81 1.61
C GLN A 55 4.59 -1.52 0.97
N LYS A 56 4.42 -1.37 -0.35
CA LYS A 56 3.38 -2.09 -1.12
C LYS A 56 3.58 -3.59 -1.01
N ARG A 57 4.81 -4.09 -1.18
CA ARG A 57 5.15 -5.51 -1.07
C ARG A 57 4.82 -6.06 0.31
N SER A 58 5.28 -5.37 1.37
CA SER A 58 5.01 -5.77 2.76
C SER A 58 3.50 -5.83 3.03
N HIS A 59 2.73 -4.86 2.51
CA HIS A 59 1.27 -4.85 2.66
C HIS A 59 0.60 -6.02 1.92
N LEU A 60 0.99 -6.30 0.67
CA LEU A 60 0.45 -7.40 -0.12
C LEU A 60 0.75 -8.77 0.50
N GLU A 61 1.94 -8.95 1.07
CA GLU A 61 2.30 -10.13 1.86
C GLU A 61 1.37 -10.29 3.07
N ASP A 62 1.13 -9.21 3.81
CA ASP A 62 0.29 -9.22 5.00
C ASP A 62 -1.18 -9.58 4.68
N ILE A 63 -1.75 -9.08 3.58
CA ILE A 63 -3.12 -9.42 3.17
C ILE A 63 -3.21 -10.74 2.37
N GLY A 64 -2.10 -11.46 2.20
CA GLY A 64 -2.07 -12.76 1.52
C GLY A 64 -2.23 -12.68 0.00
N ARG A 65 -1.82 -11.57 -0.63
CA ARG A 65 -1.96 -11.29 -2.06
C ARG A 65 -0.62 -11.05 -2.76
N THR A 66 0.35 -11.89 -2.44
CA THR A 66 1.70 -11.82 -3.02
C THR A 66 1.71 -11.99 -4.54
N HIS A 67 0.71 -12.68 -5.10
CA HIS A 67 0.55 -12.82 -6.56
C HIS A 67 0.29 -11.48 -7.28
N LEU A 68 -0.10 -10.42 -6.56
CA LEU A 68 -0.32 -9.09 -7.14
C LEU A 68 0.93 -8.20 -7.14
N ILE A 69 2.05 -8.66 -6.54
CA ILE A 69 3.27 -7.86 -6.39
C ILE A 69 3.78 -7.38 -7.75
N ASP A 70 3.81 -8.24 -8.77
CA ASP A 70 4.31 -7.88 -10.11
C ASP A 70 3.44 -6.81 -10.79
N ALA A 71 2.12 -6.84 -10.53
CA ALA A 71 1.17 -5.88 -11.09
C ALA A 71 1.16 -4.52 -10.37
N ILE A 72 1.59 -4.47 -9.10
CA ILE A 72 1.49 -3.29 -8.24
C ILE A 72 2.85 -2.61 -8.04
N CYS A 73 3.90 -3.40 -7.83
CA CYS A 73 5.26 -2.93 -7.60
C CYS A 73 5.99 -2.78 -8.94
N VAL A 74 5.54 -1.86 -9.78
CA VAL A 74 6.25 -1.48 -11.00
C VAL A 74 7.44 -0.59 -10.67
N GLN A 75 8.49 -0.60 -11.50
CA GLN A 75 9.66 0.26 -11.30
C GLN A 75 9.22 1.70 -11.00
N GLU A 76 9.71 2.27 -9.89
CA GLU A 76 9.58 3.69 -9.59
C GLU A 76 10.24 4.43 -10.76
N ILE A 77 9.43 4.91 -11.70
CA ILE A 77 9.92 5.75 -12.78
C ILE A 77 10.29 7.05 -12.10
N LEU A 78 11.59 7.25 -11.87
CA LEU A 78 12.10 8.54 -11.43
C LEU A 78 11.61 9.56 -12.47
N PRO A 79 10.88 10.62 -12.07
CA PRO A 79 10.56 11.67 -13.03
C PRO A 79 11.88 12.16 -13.63
N PRO A 80 11.96 12.38 -14.96
CA PRO A 80 13.17 12.93 -15.55
C PRO A 80 13.48 14.24 -14.82
N GLU A 81 14.71 14.37 -14.31
CA GLU A 81 15.19 15.62 -13.74
C GLU A 81 14.92 16.72 -14.77
N GLU A 82 14.11 17.72 -14.40
CA GLU A 82 13.91 18.90 -15.25
C GLU A 82 15.27 19.56 -15.39
N GLY A 83 15.91 19.33 -16.54
CA GLY A 83 17.19 19.95 -16.88
C GLY A 83 17.03 21.47 -16.92
N ASP A 84 17.89 22.14 -16.16
CA ASP A 84 18.15 23.59 -16.23
C ASP A 84 19.00 23.92 -17.46
#